data_AF-A0A7V6JJU7-F1
#
_entry.id   AF-A0A7V6JJU7-F1
#
_cell.length_a   1.000
_cell.length_b   1.000
_cell.length_c   1.000
_cell.angle_alpha   90.00
_cell.angle_beta   90.00
_cell.angle_gamma   90.00
#
_symmetry.space_group_name_H-M   'P 1'
#
loop_
_entity.id
_entity.type
_entity.pdbx_description
1 polymer ?
#
loop_
_entity_poly.entity_id
_entity_poly.type
_entity_poly.pdbx_seq_one_letter_code
_entity_poly.pdbx_strand_id
1 'polypeptide(L)'
;FDSISAEYLVNAVENKRADSIKEAINLYEEYLHRSRMEELQKLQAEASQEAAKAQKEIAKAAKEQVKTSKKIARNTRATTRAVRLNTFVNLFKK
;
A
#
# COMPACT_ATOMS: atom_id res chain seq x y z
N PHE A 1 -27.65 19.85 -20.66
CA PHE A 1 -26.58 20.85 -20.47
C PHE A 1 -26.63 21.25 -19.02
N ASP A 2 -25.61 20.89 -18.25
CA ASP A 2 -25.60 21.13 -16.79
C ASP A 2 -25.16 22.58 -16.51
N SER A 3 -25.61 23.13 -15.37
CA SER A 3 -25.28 24.50 -14.95
C SER A 3 -23.78 24.75 -14.87
N ILE A 4 -23.02 23.76 -14.40
CA ILE A 4 -21.56 23.80 -14.27
C ILE A 4 -20.88 23.93 -15.65
N SER A 5 -21.38 23.22 -16.66
CA SER A 5 -20.84 23.31 -18.02
C SER A 5 -21.09 24.66 -18.66
N ALA A 6 -22.26 25.26 -18.40
CA ALA A 6 -22.61 26.57 -18.94
C ALA A 6 -21.74 27.67 -18.31
N GLU A 7 -21.52 27.61 -17.00
CA GLU A 7 -20.70 28.58 -16.26
C GLU A 7 -19.23 28.54 -16.70
N TYR A 8 -18.66 27.35 -16.90
CA TYR A 8 -17.29 27.21 -17.40
C TYR A 8 -17.13 27.78 -18.83
N LEU A 9 -18.08 27.49 -19.72
CA LEU A 9 -18.03 27.97 -21.10
C LEU A 9 -18.18 29.50 -21.18
N VAL A 10 -19.10 30.08 -20.39
CA VAL A 10 -19.27 31.53 -20.29
C VAL A 10 -17.97 32.17 -19.78
N ASN A 11 -17.37 31.64 -18.71
CA ASN A 11 -16.11 32.15 -18.18
C ASN A 11 -14.95 32.06 -19.19
N ALA A 12 -14.87 30.97 -19.96
CA ALA A 12 -13.84 30.79 -20.97
C ALA A 12 -13.93 31.82 -22.11
N VAL A 13 -15.15 32.17 -22.52
CA VAL A 13 -15.40 33.19 -23.55
C VAL A 13 -15.21 34.60 -22.99
N GLU A 14 -15.73 34.89 -21.80
CA GLU A 14 -15.61 36.21 -21.15
C GLU A 14 -14.16 36.59 -20.85
N ASN A 15 -13.34 35.62 -20.45
CA ASN A 15 -11.92 35.82 -20.20
C ASN A 15 -11.05 35.72 -21.46
N LYS A 16 -11.66 35.68 -22.65
CA LYS A 16 -10.97 35.51 -23.95
C LYS A 16 -10.00 34.32 -23.97
N ARG A 17 -10.31 33.26 -23.21
CA ARG A 17 -9.54 32.00 -23.23
C ARG A 17 -9.93 31.13 -24.40
N ALA A 18 -11.10 31.37 -24.98
CA ALA A 18 -11.58 30.73 -26.19
C ALA A 18 -12.13 31.79 -27.15
N ASP A 19 -11.70 31.73 -28.41
CA ASP A 19 -12.17 32.61 -29.48
C ASP A 19 -13.44 32.05 -30.15
N SER A 20 -13.78 30.79 -29.87
CA SER A 20 -14.99 30.13 -30.39
C SER A 20 -15.62 29.19 -29.36
N ILE A 21 -16.92 28.91 -29.53
CA ILE A 21 -17.64 27.92 -28.71
C ILE A 21 -16.97 26.54 -28.78
N LYS A 22 -16.43 26.16 -29.95
CA LYS A 22 -15.70 24.90 -30.13
C LYS A 22 -14.45 24.84 -29.25
N GLU A 23 -13.70 25.93 -29.19
CA GLU A 23 -12.51 26.02 -28.35
C GLU A 23 -12.86 26.01 -26.85
N ALA A 24 -13.96 26.67 -26.47
CA ALA A 24 -14.47 26.62 -25.11
C ALA A 24 -14.88 25.19 -24.69
N ILE A 25 -15.52 24.44 -25.59
CA ILE A 25 -15.85 23.01 -25.37
C ILE A 25 -14.58 22.18 -25.19
N ASN A 26 -13.59 22.35 -26.08
CA ASN A 26 -12.31 21.63 -25.97
C ASN A 26 -11.62 21.92 -24.62
N LEU A 27 -11.60 23.18 -24.18
CA LEU A 27 -11.03 23.55 -22.88
C LEU A 27 -11.79 22.95 -21.70
N TYR A 28 -13.11 22.80 -21.82
CA TYR A 28 -13.92 22.16 -20.79
C TYR A 28 -13.67 20.65 -20.74
N GLU A 29 -13.57 19.98 -21.89
CA GLU A 29 -13.21 18.56 -21.96
C GLU A 29 -11.82 18.30 -21.37
N GLU A 30 -10.85 19.18 -21.66
CA GLU A 30 -9.51 19.08 -21.11
C GLU A 30 -9.49 19.33 -19.59
N TYR A 31 -10.32 20.25 -19.09
CA TYR A 31 -10.53 20.44 -17.66
C TYR A 31 -11.11 19.18 -16.98
N LEU A 32 -12.15 18.57 -17.56
CA LEU A 32 -12.72 17.33 -17.04
C LEU A 32 -11.74 16.17 -17.10
N HIS A 33 -10.91 16.12 -18.13
CA HIS A 33 -9.85 15.12 -18.23
C HIS A 33 -8.78 15.31 -17.15
N ARG A 34 -8.30 16.54 -16.95
CA ARG A 34 -7.35 16.87 -15.87
C ARG A 34 -7.89 16.50 -14.50
N SER A 35 -9.13 16.89 -14.20
CA SER A 35 -9.77 16.58 -12.91
C SER A 35 -9.88 15.06 -12.67
N ARG A 36 -10.26 14.28 -13.69
CA ARG A 36 -10.27 12.81 -13.60
C ARG A 36 -8.88 12.21 -13.37
N MET A 37 -7.86 12.75 -14.04
CA MET A 37 -6.48 12.29 -13.85
C MET A 37 -5.94 12.59 -12.45
N GLU A 38 -6.26 13.77 -11.90
CA GLU A 38 -5.90 14.13 -10.52
C GLU A 38 -6.58 13.23 -9.49
N GLU A 39 -7.86 12.91 -9.69
CA GLU A 39 -8.60 11.98 -8.84
C GLU A 39 -8.00 10.57 -8.90
N LEU A 40 -7.69 10.06 -10.10
CA LEU A 40 -7.05 8.75 -10.27
C LEU A 40 -5.68 8.70 -9.61
N GLN A 41 -4.87 9.76 -9.74
CA GLN A 41 -3.57 9.83 -9.07
C GLN A 41 -3.73 9.83 -7.55
N LYS A 42 -4.72 10.53 -7.01
CA LYS A 42 -5.01 10.53 -5.58
C LYS A 42 -5.39 9.13 -5.09
N LEU A 43 -6.29 8.45 -5.78
CA LEU A 43 -6.67 7.07 -5.46
C LEU A 43 -5.48 6.12 -5.55
N GLN A 44 -4.62 6.26 -6.55
CA GLN A 44 -3.41 5.45 -6.69
C GLN A 44 -2.40 5.70 -5.56
N ALA A 45 -2.24 6.96 -5.14
CA ALA A 45 -1.39 7.33 -4.02
C ALA A 45 -1.92 6.75 -2.70
N GLU A 46 -3.23 6.84 -2.46
CA GLU A 46 -3.89 6.26 -1.29
C GLU A 46 -3.72 4.73 -1.24
N ALA A 47 -4.02 4.04 -2.34
CA ALA A 47 -3.82 2.59 -2.46
C ALA A 47 -2.35 2.18 -2.25
N SER A 48 -1.40 2.96 -2.77
CA SER A 48 0.03 2.71 -2.57
C SER A 48 0.45 2.90 -1.12
N GLN A 49 -0.10 3.90 -0.43
CA GLN A 49 0.17 4.11 1.00
C GLN A 49 -0.39 2.98 1.86
N GLU A 50 -1.59 2.50 1.56
CA GLU A 50 -2.20 1.36 2.25
C GLU A 50 -1.39 0.08 2.04
N ALA A 51 -0.99 -0.21 0.79
CA ALA A 51 -0.13 -1.34 0.47
C ALA A 51 1.22 -1.25 1.22
N ALA A 52 1.82 -0.07 1.29
CA ALA A 52 3.07 0.15 2.03
C ALA A 52 2.90 -0.06 3.55
N LYS A 53 1.75 0.33 4.13
CA LYS A 53 1.43 0.06 5.54
C LYS A 53 1.28 -1.43 5.78
N ALA A 54 0.51 -2.13 4.96
CA ALA A 54 0.32 -3.57 5.05
C ALA A 54 1.65 -4.34 4.94
N GLN A 55 2.52 -3.97 3.99
CA GLN A 55 3.86 -4.57 3.86
C GLN A 55 4.72 -4.34 5.10
N LYS A 56 4.66 -3.16 5.74
CA LYS A 56 5.38 -2.89 6.99
C LYS A 56 4.90 -3.79 8.12
N GLU A 57 3.60 -4.04 8.23
CA GLU A 57 3.04 -4.94 9.25
C GLU A 57 3.43 -6.39 9.01
N ILE A 58 3.35 -6.86 7.77
CA ILE A 58 3.83 -8.20 7.36
C ILE A 58 5.31 -8.35 7.71
N ALA A 59 6.14 -7.35 7.41
CA ALA A 59 7.56 -7.38 7.74
C ALA A 59 7.83 -7.40 9.25
N LYS A 60 7.02 -6.71 10.06
CA LYS A 60 7.11 -6.77 11.53
C LYS A 60 6.73 -8.17 12.04
N ALA A 61 5.60 -8.71 11.59
CA ALA A 61 5.14 -10.04 11.95
C ALA A 61 6.17 -11.12 11.57
N ALA A 62 6.75 -11.03 10.37
CA ALA A 62 7.82 -11.93 9.93
C ALA A 62 9.06 -11.85 10.83
N LYS A 63 9.49 -10.64 11.24
CA LYS A 63 10.60 -10.47 12.18
C LYS A 63 10.31 -11.11 13.54
N GLU A 64 9.08 -11.01 14.03
CA GLU A 64 8.68 -11.64 15.28
C GLU A 64 8.66 -13.17 15.16
N GLN A 65 8.12 -13.72 14.08
CA GLN A 65 8.17 -15.15 13.79
C GLN A 65 9.63 -15.67 13.76
N VAL A 66 10.55 -14.96 13.10
CA VAL A 66 11.96 -15.35 13.10
C VAL A 66 12.55 -15.36 14.51
N LYS A 67 12.19 -14.40 15.37
CA LYS A 67 12.63 -14.36 16.77
C LYS A 67 12.06 -15.54 17.57
N THR A 68 10.78 -15.87 17.42
CA THR A 68 10.17 -17.00 18.12
C THR A 68 10.74 -18.32 17.63
N SER A 69 10.91 -18.52 16.33
CA SER A 69 11.58 -19.70 15.75
C SER A 69 13.00 -19.87 16.28
N LYS A 70 13.79 -18.79 16.40
CA LYS A 70 15.12 -18.84 17.02
C LYS A 70 15.08 -19.30 18.48
N LYS A 71 14.10 -18.84 19.27
CA LYS A 71 13.93 -19.28 20.66
C LYS A 71 13.56 -20.77 20.73
N ILE A 72 12.62 -21.21 19.90
CA ILE A 72 12.22 -22.61 19.80
C ILE A 72 13.43 -23.48 19.46
N ALA A 73 14.20 -23.13 18.43
CA ALA A 73 15.38 -23.88 18.03
C ALA A 73 16.43 -24.00 19.15
N ARG A 74 16.65 -22.93 19.94
CA ARG A 74 17.55 -22.97 21.11
C ARG A 74 17.02 -23.92 22.18
N ASN A 75 15.74 -23.83 22.51
CA ASN A 75 15.11 -24.69 23.51
C ASN A 75 15.13 -26.16 23.06
N THR A 76 14.77 -26.45 21.81
CA THR A 76 14.84 -27.81 21.25
C THR A 76 16.24 -28.37 21.35
N ARG A 77 17.28 -27.61 21.01
CA ARG A 77 18.69 -28.06 21.14
C ARG A 77 19.04 -28.38 22.59
N ALA A 78 18.61 -27.56 23.55
CA ALA A 78 18.85 -27.80 24.97
C ALA A 78 18.14 -29.08 25.44
N THR A 79 16.87 -29.27 25.06
CA THR A 79 16.09 -30.48 25.36
C THR A 79 16.73 -31.72 24.74
N THR A 80 17.13 -31.69 23.47
CA THR A 80 17.81 -32.82 22.81
C THR A 80 19.11 -33.19 23.53
N ARG A 81 19.89 -32.21 23.98
CA ARG A 81 21.10 -32.46 24.78
C ARG A 81 20.78 -33.12 26.12
N ALA A 82 19.78 -32.61 26.84
CA ALA A 82 19.35 -33.17 28.12
C ALA A 82 18.88 -34.63 27.96
N VAL A 83 18.08 -34.92 26.93
CA VAL A 83 17.61 -36.28 26.63
C VAL A 83 18.80 -37.20 26.34
N ARG A 84 19.76 -36.79 25.50
CA ARG A 84 20.95 -37.59 25.20
C ARG A 84 21.79 -37.89 26.44
N LEU A 85 22.00 -36.90 27.30
CA LEU A 85 22.70 -37.09 28.58
C LEU A 85 21.98 -38.09 29.47
N ASN A 86 20.66 -37.96 29.61
CA ASN A 86 19.87 -38.84 30.46
C ASN A 86 19.91 -40.29 29.93
N THR A 87 19.79 -40.49 28.61
CA THR A 87 19.95 -41.82 27.99
C THR A 87 21.35 -42.39 28.21
N PHE A 88 22.39 -41.56 28.16
CA PHE A 88 23.77 -42.00 28.38
C PHE A 88 24.00 -42.43 29.83
N VAL A 89 23.57 -41.61 30.79
CA VAL A 89 23.69 -41.92 32.23
C VAL A 89 22.95 -43.22 32.58
N ASN A 90 21.75 -43.43 32.03
CA ASN A 90 21.00 -44.67 32.26
C ASN A 90 21.67 -45.90 31.64
N LEU A 91 22.45 -45.73 30.56
CA LEU A 91 23.22 -46.80 29.95
C LEU A 91 24.40 -47.24 30.83
N PHE A 92 25.05 -46.30 31.52
CA PHE A 92 26.20 -46.55 32.41
C PHE A 92 25.83 -46.99 33.83
N LYS A 93 24.56 -46.82 34.23
CA LYS A 93 24.02 -47.32 35.51
C LYS A 93 23.53 -48.77 35.43
N LYS A 94 23.51 -49.36 34.24
CA LYS A 94 23.07 -50.73 33.97
C LYS A 94 24.28 -51.65 33.90
#